data_AF-A0AAU5X784-F1
#
_entry.id   AF-A0AAU5X784-F1
#
_cell.length_a   1.000
_cell.length_b   1.000
_cell.length_c   1.000
_cell.angle_alpha   90.00
_cell.angle_beta   90.00
_cell.angle_gamma   90.00
#
_symmetry.space_group_name_H-M   'P 1'
#
loop_
_entity.id
_entity.type
_entity.pdbx_description
1 polymer ?
#
loop_
_entity_poly.entity_id
_entity_poly.type
_entity_poly.pdbx_seq_one_letter_code
_entity_poly.pdbx_strand_id
1 'polypeptide(L)'
;MDPATLLKQRWRQKFGRRGWRGLAPAEPAGPDPAQFAAQIDPTTLLKGDDAFLGLVPATDSAAALALSGWISRQGEIHEDAALLRSWQQRFGVRLCALRIDSLTVSVAWPPRSWETARLLAAEHLAYNEATDADQLDAYAAELVGAPTWEFWWD
;
A
#
# COMPACT_ATOMS: atom_id res chain seq x y z
N MET A 1 -10.64 9.72 -8.37
CA MET A 1 -10.45 8.59 -9.30
C MET A 1 -10.86 7.31 -8.60
N ASP A 2 -11.43 6.33 -9.30
CA ASP A 2 -11.82 5.03 -8.72
C ASP A 2 -10.60 4.08 -8.62
N PRO A 3 -10.21 3.64 -7.40
CA PRO A 3 -9.08 2.72 -7.19
C PRO A 3 -9.19 1.41 -7.97
N ALA A 4 -10.39 0.84 -8.11
CA ALA A 4 -10.59 -0.43 -8.80
C ALA A 4 -10.31 -0.31 -10.30
N THR A 5 -10.78 0.77 -10.92
CA THR A 5 -10.53 1.08 -12.32
C THR A 5 -9.05 1.31 -12.59
N LEU A 6 -8.37 2.10 -11.74
CA LEU A 6 -6.94 2.38 -11.87
C LEU A 6 -6.09 1.10 -11.79
N LEU A 7 -6.28 0.29 -10.74
CA LEU A 7 -5.50 -0.95 -10.57
C LEU A 7 -5.80 -1.97 -11.67
N LYS A 8 -7.04 -2.06 -12.14
CA LYS A 8 -7.39 -2.92 -13.29
C LYS A 8 -6.68 -2.48 -14.57
N GLN A 9 -6.53 -1.16 -14.78
CA GLN A 9 -5.79 -0.63 -15.92
C GLN A 9 -4.30 -0.98 -15.82
N ARG A 10 -3.66 -0.71 -14.67
CA ARG A 10 -2.25 -1.04 -14.44
C ARG A 10 -1.98 -2.55 -14.54
N TRP A 11 -2.85 -3.38 -13.97
CA TRP A 11 -2.79 -4.84 -14.10
C TRP A 11 -2.82 -5.28 -15.56
N ARG A 12 -3.70 -4.70 -16.38
CA ARG A 12 -3.77 -5.02 -17.82
C ARG A 12 -2.53 -4.58 -18.58
N GLN A 13 -1.94 -3.45 -18.21
CA GLN A 13 -0.70 -2.97 -18.82
C GLN A 13 0.47 -3.90 -18.49
N LYS A 14 0.60 -4.33 -17.23
CA LYS A 14 1.71 -5.17 -16.76
C LYS A 14 1.57 -6.65 -17.12
N PHE A 15 0.35 -7.20 -17.04
CA PHE A 15 0.09 -8.64 -17.13
C PHE A 15 -0.88 -9.04 -18.25
N GLY A 16 -1.28 -8.10 -19.11
CA GLY A 16 -2.14 -8.36 -20.26
C GLY A 16 -3.54 -8.84 -19.87
N ARG A 17 -3.94 -10.00 -20.43
CA ARG A 17 -5.28 -10.58 -20.22
C ARG A 17 -5.35 -11.52 -19.01
N ARG A 18 -4.31 -11.63 -18.18
CA ARG A 18 -4.38 -12.40 -16.92
C ARG A 18 -5.55 -11.90 -16.07
N GLY A 19 -6.27 -12.82 -15.43
CA GLY A 19 -7.57 -12.52 -14.81
C GLY A 19 -7.48 -11.61 -13.58
N TRP A 20 -7.72 -10.31 -13.75
CA TRP A 20 -8.01 -9.39 -12.64
C TRP A 20 -9.35 -9.75 -11.99
N ARG A 21 -9.34 -10.01 -10.69
CA ARG A 21 -10.52 -10.48 -9.93
C ARG A 21 -11.24 -9.39 -9.13
N GLY A 22 -10.77 -8.15 -9.21
CA GLY A 22 -11.29 -7.04 -8.41
C GLY A 22 -10.44 -6.75 -7.20
N LEU A 23 -10.85 -5.72 -6.44
CA LEU A 23 -10.22 -5.38 -5.18
C LEU A 23 -10.47 -6.46 -4.14
N ALA A 24 -9.50 -6.66 -3.25
CA ALA A 24 -9.69 -7.39 -2.01
C ALA A 24 -10.81 -6.75 -1.17
N PRO A 25 -11.67 -7.56 -0.54
CA PRO A 25 -12.66 -7.03 0.40
C PRO A 25 -11.97 -6.35 1.59
N ALA A 26 -12.71 -5.47 2.28
CA ALA A 26 -12.25 -4.89 3.53
C ALA A 26 -12.12 -5.98 4.62
N GLU A 27 -11.09 -5.87 5.45
CA GLU A 27 -11.03 -6.64 6.69
C GLU A 27 -11.90 -5.95 7.76
N PRO A 28 -12.53 -6.72 8.67
CA PRO A 28 -13.17 -6.16 9.84
C PRO A 28 -12.22 -5.26 10.62
N ALA A 29 -12.71 -4.09 10.98
CA ALA A 29 -11.95 -3.14 11.77
C ALA A 29 -11.53 -3.77 13.11
N GLY A 30 -10.25 -3.63 13.42
CA GLY A 30 -9.63 -4.02 14.69
C GLY A 30 -9.16 -2.77 15.46
N PRO A 31 -7.88 -2.69 15.88
CA PRO A 31 -7.37 -1.55 16.64
C PRO A 31 -7.43 -0.25 15.83
N ASP A 32 -7.39 0.88 16.53
CA ASP A 32 -7.28 2.19 15.88
C ASP A 32 -5.99 2.25 15.04
N PRO A 33 -6.07 2.60 13.74
CA PRO A 33 -4.91 2.61 12.87
C PRO A 33 -3.78 3.56 13.29
N ALA A 34 -4.09 4.70 13.90
CA ALA A 34 -3.06 5.66 14.31
C ALA A 34 -2.34 5.16 15.57
N GLN A 35 -3.07 4.59 16.53
CA GLN A 35 -2.48 3.93 17.69
C GLN A 35 -1.62 2.73 17.29
N PHE A 36 -2.08 1.92 16.35
CA PHE A 36 -1.30 0.79 15.83
C PHE A 36 0.00 1.26 15.15
N ALA A 37 -0.09 2.27 14.29
CA ALA A 37 1.09 2.85 13.62
C ALA A 37 2.14 3.36 14.61
N ALA A 38 1.71 3.98 15.71
CA ALA A 38 2.60 4.48 16.75
C ALA A 38 3.33 3.38 17.55
N GLN A 39 2.87 2.13 17.46
CA GLN A 39 3.48 0.98 18.11
C GLN A 39 4.46 0.21 17.22
N ILE A 40 4.49 0.51 15.91
CA ILE A 40 5.42 -0.13 14.99
C ILE A 40 6.84 0.32 15.31
N ASP A 41 7.76 -0.63 15.39
CA ASP A 41 9.17 -0.36 15.59
C ASP A 41 9.70 0.51 14.43
N PRO A 42 10.21 1.73 14.69
CA PRO A 42 10.73 2.60 13.65
C PRO A 42 11.80 1.95 12.78
N THR A 43 12.57 1.00 13.29
CA THR A 43 13.61 0.28 12.53
C THR A 43 13.04 -0.62 11.43
N THR A 44 11.77 -1.04 11.56
CA THR A 44 11.07 -1.80 10.49
C THR A 44 10.58 -0.90 9.36
N LEU A 45 10.48 0.41 9.61
CA LEU A 45 9.95 1.41 8.67
C LEU A 45 11.07 2.24 8.03
N LEU A 46 12.12 2.51 8.80
CA LEU A 46 13.24 3.37 8.44
C LEU A 46 14.48 2.50 8.20
N LYS A 47 14.74 2.20 6.93
CA LYS A 47 16.02 1.64 6.47
C LYS A 47 17.07 2.74 6.32
N GLY A 48 18.23 2.61 6.96
CA GLY A 48 19.37 3.53 6.85
C GLY A 48 19.40 4.66 7.88
N ASP A 49 20.51 5.38 7.93
CA ASP A 49 20.89 6.26 9.06
C ASP A 49 20.39 7.71 8.95
N ASP A 50 19.86 8.13 7.78
CA ASP A 50 19.49 9.53 7.48
C ASP A 50 17.98 9.72 7.29
N ALA A 51 17.18 9.53 8.35
CA ALA A 51 15.75 9.81 8.33
C ALA A 51 15.43 11.23 8.83
N PHE A 52 14.58 11.95 8.08
CA PHE A 52 14.04 13.24 8.49
C PHE A 52 12.56 13.13 8.87
N LEU A 53 12.15 13.88 9.89
CA LEU A 53 10.73 14.00 10.26
C LEU A 53 10.05 15.06 9.39
N GLY A 54 9.07 14.64 8.59
CA GLY A 54 8.18 15.54 7.85
C GLY A 54 6.87 15.80 8.60
N LEU A 55 6.42 17.04 8.63
CA LEU A 55 5.12 17.42 9.18
C LEU A 55 4.24 18.00 8.07
N VAL A 56 3.09 17.36 7.82
CA VAL A 56 2.12 17.80 6.81
C VAL A 56 0.76 18.00 7.50
N PRO A 57 0.18 19.22 7.47
CA PRO A 57 -1.15 19.44 8.01
C PRO A 57 -2.19 18.74 7.13
N ALA A 58 -2.71 17.61 7.61
CA ALA A 58 -3.65 16.78 6.87
C ALA A 58 -4.63 16.06 7.80
N THR A 59 -5.79 15.70 7.27
CA THR A 59 -6.84 15.00 8.02
C THR A 59 -6.62 13.48 8.08
N ASP A 60 -5.82 12.93 7.16
CA ASP A 60 -5.53 11.51 7.03
C ASP A 60 -4.23 11.27 6.24
N SER A 61 -3.73 10.03 6.20
CA SER A 61 -2.46 9.69 5.52
C SER A 61 -2.48 9.94 4.00
N ALA A 62 -3.61 9.71 3.33
CA ALA A 62 -3.77 9.96 1.90
C ALA A 62 -3.71 11.47 1.59
N ALA A 63 -4.34 12.30 2.41
CA ALA A 63 -4.23 13.75 2.33
C ALA A 63 -2.80 14.22 2.64
N ALA A 64 -2.13 13.60 3.62
CA ALA A 64 -0.73 13.89 3.92
C ALA A 64 0.17 13.58 2.72
N LEU A 65 -0.02 12.42 2.07
CA LEU A 65 0.69 12.07 0.84
C LEU A 65 0.45 13.11 -0.27
N ALA A 66 -0.82 13.44 -0.53
CA ALA A 66 -1.19 14.41 -1.56
C ALA A 66 -0.62 15.81 -1.34
N LEU A 67 -0.46 16.24 -0.09
CA LEU A 67 0.04 17.57 0.29
C LEU A 67 1.55 17.61 0.54
N SER A 68 2.21 16.46 0.60
CA SER A 68 3.65 16.37 0.92
C SER A 68 4.56 16.94 -0.18
N GLY A 69 4.04 17.10 -1.40
CA GLY A 69 4.86 17.43 -2.57
C GLY A 69 5.72 16.27 -3.07
N TRP A 70 5.57 15.06 -2.49
CA TRP A 70 6.19 13.85 -3.00
C TRP A 70 5.60 13.47 -4.36
N ILE A 71 6.43 12.93 -5.24
CA ILE A 71 6.06 12.51 -6.60
C ILE A 71 6.62 11.10 -6.78
N SER A 72 5.74 10.12 -7.00
CA SER A 72 6.19 8.76 -7.31
C SER A 72 6.77 8.72 -8.73
N ARG A 73 7.66 7.75 -8.99
CA ARG A 73 8.18 7.53 -10.35
C ARG A 73 7.14 6.97 -11.33
N GLN A 74 6.07 6.35 -10.82
CA GLN A 74 5.11 5.61 -11.64
C GLN A 74 3.78 6.32 -11.88
N GLY A 75 3.47 7.41 -11.18
CA GLY A 75 2.16 7.99 -11.28
C GLY A 75 2.03 9.41 -10.79
N GLU A 76 0.84 9.93 -11.00
CA GLU A 76 0.45 11.21 -10.47
C GLU A 76 0.09 11.07 -8.99
N ILE A 77 0.54 12.01 -8.16
CA ILE A 77 0.35 11.97 -6.69
C ILE A 77 -1.11 11.77 -6.25
N HIS A 78 -2.08 12.23 -7.06
CA HIS A 78 -3.51 12.06 -6.79
C HIS A 78 -3.99 10.61 -6.96
N GLU A 79 -3.35 9.84 -7.83
CA GLU A 79 -3.61 8.40 -7.99
C GLU A 79 -3.08 7.64 -6.77
N ASP A 80 -1.84 7.92 -6.36
CA ASP A 80 -1.22 7.31 -5.18
C ASP A 80 -2.04 7.59 -3.91
N ALA A 81 -2.46 8.85 -3.72
CA ALA A 81 -3.32 9.22 -2.61
C ALA A 81 -4.70 8.52 -2.67
N ALA A 82 -5.28 8.31 -3.85
CA ALA A 82 -6.54 7.60 -3.99
C ALA A 82 -6.42 6.11 -3.63
N LEU A 83 -5.32 5.45 -4.05
CA LEU A 83 -5.02 4.06 -3.68
C LEU A 83 -4.76 3.92 -2.19
N LEU A 84 -3.95 4.81 -1.61
CA LEU A 84 -3.69 4.85 -0.18
C LEU A 84 -4.99 5.04 0.62
N ARG A 85 -5.88 5.94 0.18
CA ARG A 85 -7.19 6.14 0.81
C ARG A 85 -8.07 4.87 0.77
N SER A 86 -8.04 4.13 -0.33
CA SER A 86 -8.74 2.84 -0.45
C SER A 86 -8.22 1.82 0.56
N TRP A 87 -6.90 1.67 0.67
CA TRP A 87 -6.30 0.77 1.65
C TRP A 87 -6.51 1.25 3.10
N GLN A 88 -6.57 2.55 3.34
CA GLN A 88 -6.88 3.10 4.67
C GLN A 88 -8.26 2.65 5.15
N GLN A 89 -9.23 2.64 4.24
CA GLN A 89 -10.60 2.24 4.56
C GLN A 89 -10.74 0.73 4.74
N ARG A 90 -9.95 -0.06 4.00
CA ARG A 90 -10.10 -1.53 3.94
C ARG A 90 -9.19 -2.30 4.91
N PHE A 91 -8.00 -1.79 5.19
CA PHE A 91 -6.96 -2.48 5.97
C PHE A 91 -6.36 -1.60 7.07
N GLY A 92 -6.90 -0.39 7.27
CA GLY A 92 -6.47 0.50 8.34
C GLY A 92 -5.03 0.93 8.17
N VAL A 93 -4.58 1.21 6.95
CA VAL A 93 -3.17 1.58 6.74
C VAL A 93 -2.86 2.99 7.25
N ARG A 94 -1.59 3.28 7.55
CA ARG A 94 -1.08 4.64 7.78
C ARG A 94 0.25 4.81 7.08
N LEU A 95 0.44 5.96 6.43
CA LEU A 95 1.72 6.33 5.83
C LEU A 95 2.75 6.54 6.94
N CYS A 96 3.89 5.86 6.82
CA CYS A 96 4.95 5.89 7.83
C CYS A 96 6.25 6.48 7.29
N ALA A 97 6.62 6.16 6.05
CA ALA A 97 7.86 6.64 5.45
C ALA A 97 7.70 6.88 3.94
N LEU A 98 8.44 7.87 3.45
CA LEU A 98 8.62 8.18 2.04
C LEU A 98 10.11 8.24 1.73
N ARG A 99 10.51 7.68 0.60
CA ARG A 99 11.85 7.81 0.01
C ARG A 99 11.72 8.30 -1.42
N ILE A 100 12.86 8.47 -2.10
CA ILE A 100 12.89 8.90 -3.49
C ILE A 100 12.06 8.00 -4.42
N ASP A 101 11.94 6.73 -4.07
CA ASP A 101 11.45 5.67 -4.92
C ASP A 101 10.61 4.63 -4.18
N SER A 102 10.24 4.91 -2.93
CA SER A 102 9.49 3.95 -2.13
C SER A 102 8.61 4.60 -1.07
N LEU A 103 7.58 3.85 -0.68
CA LEU A 103 6.56 4.25 0.28
C LEU A 103 6.31 3.07 1.24
N THR A 104 6.33 3.34 2.53
CA THR A 104 6.07 2.35 3.58
C THR A 104 4.85 2.73 4.40
N VAL A 105 3.98 1.75 4.66
CA VAL A 105 2.77 1.91 5.47
C VAL A 105 2.73 0.89 6.62
N SER A 106 2.15 1.28 7.75
CA SER A 106 1.64 0.33 8.75
C SER A 106 0.26 -0.19 8.34
N VAL A 107 -0.14 -1.34 8.86
CA VAL A 107 -1.37 -2.06 8.47
C VAL A 107 -2.08 -2.59 9.72
N ALA A 108 -3.12 -1.90 10.18
CA ALA A 108 -3.80 -2.26 11.42
C ALA A 108 -4.70 -3.50 11.28
N TRP A 109 -5.26 -3.73 10.10
CA TRP A 109 -6.20 -4.82 9.81
C TRP A 109 -5.67 -5.64 8.62
N PRO A 110 -4.56 -6.38 8.80
CA PRO A 110 -3.98 -7.16 7.72
C PRO A 110 -4.93 -8.27 7.27
N PRO A 111 -4.82 -8.75 6.02
CA PRO A 111 -5.64 -9.85 5.56
C PRO A 111 -5.43 -11.09 6.44
N ARG A 112 -6.53 -11.72 6.86
CA ARG A 112 -6.49 -12.90 7.73
C ARG A 112 -6.68 -14.21 6.98
N SER A 113 -7.18 -14.12 5.76
CA SER A 113 -7.37 -15.26 4.86
C SER A 113 -6.43 -15.14 3.67
N TRP A 114 -6.00 -16.30 3.19
CA TRP A 114 -5.17 -16.38 2.00
C TRP A 114 -5.92 -15.85 0.76
N GLU A 115 -7.23 -16.07 0.66
CA GLU A 115 -8.06 -15.60 -0.45
C GLU A 115 -8.08 -14.07 -0.54
N THR A 116 -8.23 -13.39 0.60
CA THR A 116 -8.17 -11.92 0.66
C THR A 116 -6.77 -11.42 0.37
N ALA A 117 -5.75 -12.08 0.94
CA ALA A 117 -4.36 -11.74 0.72
C ALA A 117 -3.95 -11.91 -0.75
N ARG A 118 -4.49 -12.89 -1.48
CA ARG A 118 -4.22 -13.09 -2.90
C ARG A 118 -4.83 -12.02 -3.80
N LEU A 119 -6.02 -11.53 -3.47
CA LEU A 119 -6.59 -10.37 -4.17
C LEU A 119 -5.76 -9.12 -3.88
N LEU A 120 -5.35 -8.92 -2.63
CA LEU A 120 -4.52 -7.78 -2.24
C LEU A 120 -3.14 -7.83 -2.90
N ALA A 121 -2.52 -9.02 -2.98
CA ALA A 121 -1.28 -9.24 -3.71
C ALA A 121 -1.41 -8.81 -5.18
N ALA A 122 -2.56 -9.06 -5.83
CA ALA A 122 -2.77 -8.60 -7.20
C ALA A 122 -2.86 -7.07 -7.29
N GLU A 123 -3.46 -6.40 -6.30
CA GLU A 123 -3.44 -4.94 -6.21
C GLU A 123 -2.02 -4.41 -6.05
N HIS A 124 -1.24 -5.00 -5.15
CA HIS A 124 0.15 -4.63 -4.90
C HIS A 124 1.00 -4.81 -6.15
N LEU A 125 0.89 -5.94 -6.86
CA LEU A 125 1.64 -6.17 -8.11
C LEU A 125 1.26 -5.22 -9.24
N ALA A 126 0.03 -4.70 -9.25
CA ALA A 126 -0.41 -3.67 -10.19
C ALA A 126 0.06 -2.25 -9.79
N TYR A 127 0.33 -2.03 -8.50
CA TYR A 127 0.78 -0.74 -7.97
C TYR A 127 2.31 -0.59 -7.92
N ASN A 128 2.98 -1.67 -7.55
CA ASN A 128 4.40 -1.77 -7.22
C ASN A 128 5.18 -2.35 -8.41
N GLU A 129 6.45 -1.98 -8.53
CA GLU A 129 7.34 -2.56 -9.54
C GLU A 129 7.80 -3.98 -9.18
N ALA A 130 7.62 -4.38 -7.91
CA ALA A 130 7.91 -5.73 -7.42
C ALA A 130 7.31 -6.86 -8.29
N THR A 131 8.02 -7.98 -8.25
CA THR A 131 8.22 -9.05 -9.25
C THR A 131 6.96 -9.74 -9.83
N ASP A 132 7.22 -10.50 -10.90
CA ASP A 132 6.36 -11.35 -11.72
C ASP A 132 5.06 -11.89 -11.07
N ALA A 133 4.00 -11.94 -11.88
CA ALA A 133 2.72 -12.55 -11.53
C ALA A 133 2.85 -14.05 -11.14
N ASP A 134 3.95 -14.70 -11.53
CA ASP A 134 4.25 -16.09 -11.15
C ASP A 134 4.60 -16.23 -9.65
N GLN A 135 4.87 -15.13 -8.94
CA GLN A 135 5.08 -15.12 -7.48
C GLN A 135 3.84 -14.72 -6.67
N LEU A 136 2.67 -14.57 -7.32
CA LEU A 136 1.46 -14.05 -6.69
C LEU A 136 1.04 -14.87 -5.45
N ASP A 137 1.10 -16.21 -5.50
CA ASP A 137 0.72 -17.08 -4.38
C ASP A 137 1.69 -16.97 -3.20
N ALA A 138 2.99 -16.88 -3.49
CA ALA A 138 4.03 -16.73 -2.47
C ALA A 138 3.91 -15.37 -1.78
N TYR A 139 3.77 -14.30 -2.57
CA TYR A 139 3.59 -12.96 -2.03
C TYR A 139 2.29 -12.81 -1.25
N ALA A 140 1.21 -13.46 -1.69
CA ALA A 140 -0.05 -13.50 -0.93
C ALA A 140 0.13 -14.13 0.46
N ALA A 141 0.95 -15.18 0.58
CA ALA A 141 1.22 -15.80 1.88
C ALA A 141 1.97 -14.85 2.82
N GLU A 142 2.89 -14.03 2.30
CA GLU A 142 3.62 -13.03 3.09
C GLU A 142 2.72 -11.91 3.60
N LEU A 143 1.66 -11.55 2.86
CA LEU A 143 0.73 -10.50 3.28
C LEU A 143 -0.18 -10.91 4.43
N VAL A 144 -0.40 -12.20 4.67
CA VAL A 144 -1.27 -12.67 5.75
C VAL A 144 -0.69 -12.26 7.10
N GLY A 145 -1.42 -11.42 7.82
CA GLY A 145 -0.98 -10.90 9.12
C GLY A 145 0.18 -9.89 9.06
N ALA A 146 0.63 -9.46 7.88
CA ALA A 146 1.75 -8.52 7.75
C ALA A 146 1.40 -7.14 8.33
N PRO A 147 2.14 -6.64 9.34
CA PRO A 147 1.83 -5.38 10.01
C PRO A 147 2.29 -4.14 9.22
N THR A 148 3.06 -4.34 8.15
CA THR A 148 3.67 -3.28 7.33
C THR A 148 3.73 -3.70 5.88
N TRP A 149 3.57 -2.76 4.96
CA TRP A 149 3.83 -2.95 3.53
C TRP A 149 4.82 -1.92 3.02
N GLU A 150 5.62 -2.31 2.03
CA GLU A 150 6.57 -1.45 1.34
C GLU A 150 6.34 -1.58 -0.16
N PHE A 151 6.24 -0.44 -0.83
CA PHE A 151 6.12 -0.31 -2.27
C PHE A 151 7.34 0.45 -2.79
N TRP A 152 7.87 0.05 -3.94
CA TRP A 152 9.08 0.63 -4.51
C TRP A 152 9.06 0.62 -6.04
N TRP A 153 9.88 1.48 -6.63
CA TRP A 153 9.94 1.71 -8.08
C TRP A 153 11.39 1.94 -8.50
N ASP A 154 11.84 1.41 -9.65
CA ASP A 154 13.24 1.51 -10.11
C ASP A 154 13.54 2.78 -10.94
#